data_AF-A0A9X5F2Y6-F1
#
_entry.id   AF-A0A9X5F2Y6-F1
#
_cell.length_a   1.000
_cell.length_b   1.000
_cell.length_c   1.000
_cell.angle_alpha   90.00
_cell.angle_beta   90.00
_cell.angle_gamma   90.00
#
_symmetry.space_group_name_H-M   'P 1'
#
loop_
_entity.id
_entity.type
_entity.pdbx_description
1 polymer ?
#
loop_
_entity_poly.entity_id
_entity_poly.type
_entity_poly.pdbx_seq_one_letter_code
_entity_poly.pdbx_strand_id
1 'polypeptide(L)'
;MRKIISIQTDTATLVIYDLMSLKHRINDDADWWSLPEDEVEEINKGNVLFLNLGDDGAYKVHIKNDVDEYTGSLFLNVPSGKVFIGAGEDVTGGDLEPDDSDVISGEFITLKPDSYNVKYKKHGSDVLISFAKTTCTENSLEEGVYL
;
A
#
# COMPACT_ATOMS: atom_id res chain seq x y z
N MET A 1 15.37 4.08 4.21
CA MET A 1 14.90 5.03 5.24
C MET A 1 14.49 4.24 6.48
N ARG A 2 14.37 4.88 7.65
CA ARG A 2 13.84 4.23 8.86
C ARG A 2 12.72 5.09 9.45
N LYS A 3 11.51 4.57 9.49
CA LYS A 3 10.30 5.23 10.02
C LYS A 3 9.34 4.17 10.53
N ILE A 4 8.53 4.52 11.53
CA ILE A 4 7.42 3.69 12.00
C ILE A 4 6.15 4.53 11.84
N ILE A 5 5.14 3.97 11.19
CA ILE A 5 3.81 4.57 11.04
C ILE A 5 2.84 3.71 11.85
N SER A 6 1.93 4.33 12.59
CA SER A 6 0.86 3.62 13.28
C SER A 6 -0.41 3.76 12.45
N ILE A 7 -1.12 2.65 12.26
CA ILE A 7 -2.40 2.63 11.56
C ILE A 7 -3.42 1.87 12.41
N GLN A 8 -4.67 2.26 12.28
CA GLN A 8 -5.87 1.53 12.71
C GLN A 8 -6.67 1.20 11.44
N THR A 9 -7.09 -0.05 11.26
CA THR A 9 -7.95 -0.42 10.13
C THR A 9 -9.14 -1.25 10.60
N ASP A 10 -10.31 -0.96 10.05
CA ASP A 10 -11.55 -1.71 10.24
C ASP A 10 -11.90 -2.57 8.99
N THR A 11 -10.91 -2.76 8.11
CA THR A 11 -11.01 -3.58 6.89
C THR A 11 -9.87 -4.59 6.78
N ALA A 12 -9.12 -4.78 7.87
CA ALA A 12 -7.94 -5.61 7.93
C ALA A 12 -6.96 -5.41 6.75
N THR A 13 -6.83 -4.20 6.19
CA THR A 13 -6.05 -3.96 4.97
C THR A 13 -5.07 -2.81 5.14
N LEU A 14 -3.81 -3.03 4.73
CA LEU A 14 -2.80 -1.99 4.58
C LEU A 14 -2.61 -1.63 3.11
N VAL A 15 -2.64 -0.34 2.78
CA VAL A 15 -2.37 0.17 1.43
C VAL A 15 -1.07 0.93 1.35
N ILE A 16 -0.37 0.80 0.21
CA ILE A 16 0.85 1.52 -0.11
C ILE A 16 0.78 1.98 -1.57
N TYR A 17 0.73 3.29 -1.81
CA TYR A 17 0.69 3.82 -3.19
C TYR A 17 1.05 5.29 -3.30
N ASP A 18 1.38 5.73 -4.51
CA ASP A 18 1.50 7.15 -4.86
C ASP A 18 0.13 7.68 -5.31
N LEU A 19 -0.34 8.80 -4.76
CA LEU A 19 -1.69 9.33 -5.07
C LEU A 19 -1.96 9.50 -6.57
N MET A 20 -0.92 9.83 -7.35
CA MET A 20 -1.08 9.99 -8.80
C MET A 20 -1.42 8.68 -9.52
N SER A 21 -1.07 7.53 -8.93
CA SER A 21 -1.29 6.21 -9.52
C SER A 21 -2.74 5.75 -9.47
N LEU A 22 -3.59 6.34 -8.62
CA LEU A 22 -5.02 6.01 -8.50
C LEU A 22 -5.96 7.14 -8.92
N LYS A 23 -5.47 8.19 -9.59
CA LYS A 23 -6.33 9.30 -10.05
C LYS A 23 -7.43 8.85 -11.00
N HIS A 24 -7.28 7.73 -11.70
CA HIS A 24 -8.33 7.16 -12.55
C HIS A 24 -9.47 6.51 -11.77
N ARG A 25 -9.28 6.17 -10.49
CA ARG A 25 -10.28 5.54 -9.61
C ARG A 25 -11.06 6.53 -8.74
N ILE A 26 -10.76 7.84 -8.80
CA ILE A 26 -11.36 8.84 -7.90
C ILE A 26 -12.90 8.86 -7.93
N ASN A 27 -13.51 8.59 -9.08
CA ASN A 27 -14.97 8.61 -9.24
C ASN A 27 -15.61 7.20 -9.13
N ASP A 28 -14.83 6.16 -8.87
CA ASP A 28 -15.35 4.81 -8.63
C ASP A 28 -15.97 4.74 -7.21
N ASP A 29 -16.70 3.67 -6.89
CA ASP A 29 -17.28 3.48 -5.55
C ASP A 29 -16.17 3.43 -4.48
N ALA A 30 -16.42 3.93 -3.26
CA ALA A 30 -15.39 4.00 -2.21
C ALA A 30 -14.79 2.63 -1.82
N ASP A 31 -15.53 1.56 -2.07
CA ASP A 31 -15.17 0.17 -1.80
C ASP A 31 -14.86 -0.63 -3.08
N TRP A 32 -14.54 0.03 -4.21
CA TRP A 32 -14.18 -0.62 -5.48
C TRP A 32 -13.11 -1.73 -5.30
N TRP A 33 -12.17 -1.49 -4.38
CA TRP A 33 -11.05 -2.36 -4.08
C TRP A 33 -11.44 -3.63 -3.30
N SER A 34 -12.69 -3.73 -2.83
CA SER A 34 -13.24 -4.97 -2.26
C SER A 34 -13.55 -6.03 -3.33
N LEU A 35 -13.57 -5.64 -4.60
CA LEU A 35 -13.69 -6.55 -5.74
C LEU A 35 -12.32 -7.18 -6.01
N PRO A 36 -12.16 -8.52 -5.90
CA PRO A 36 -10.85 -9.16 -6.05
C PRO A 36 -10.18 -8.91 -7.40
N GLU A 37 -10.98 -8.75 -8.46
CA GLU A 37 -10.50 -8.47 -9.81
C GLU A 37 -9.85 -7.08 -9.93
N ASP A 38 -10.47 -6.05 -9.37
CA ASP A 38 -9.92 -4.69 -9.37
C ASP A 38 -8.70 -4.58 -8.43
N GLU A 39 -8.75 -5.21 -7.25
CA GLU A 39 -7.61 -5.29 -6.31
C GLU A 39 -6.37 -5.85 -7.02
N VAL A 40 -6.50 -7.03 -7.62
CA VAL A 40 -5.40 -7.72 -8.30
C VAL A 40 -4.93 -6.96 -9.54
N GLU A 41 -5.85 -6.39 -10.33
CA GLU A 41 -5.50 -5.60 -11.52
C GLU A 41 -4.63 -4.39 -11.16
N GLU A 42 -5.00 -3.64 -10.13
CA GLU A 42 -4.26 -2.44 -9.72
C GLU A 42 -2.91 -2.79 -9.06
N ILE A 43 -2.83 -3.90 -8.32
CA ILE A 43 -1.55 -4.43 -7.83
C ILE A 43 -0.66 -4.84 -9.01
N ASN A 44 -1.20 -5.54 -10.00
CA ASN A 44 -0.42 -5.99 -11.16
C ASN A 44 0.13 -4.85 -12.00
N LYS A 45 -0.61 -3.74 -12.13
CA LYS A 45 -0.12 -2.50 -12.74
C LYS A 45 0.90 -1.74 -11.88
N GLY A 46 1.06 -2.13 -10.62
CA GLY A 46 1.91 -1.44 -9.65
C GLY A 46 1.36 -0.08 -9.22
N ASN A 47 0.05 0.12 -9.34
CA ASN A 47 -0.60 1.38 -8.98
C ASN A 47 -0.77 1.51 -7.47
N VAL A 48 -1.07 0.40 -6.79
CA VAL A 48 -1.24 0.30 -5.33
C VAL A 48 -0.89 -1.10 -4.87
N LEU A 49 -0.39 -1.23 -3.64
CA LEU A 49 -0.26 -2.52 -2.98
C LEU A 49 -1.35 -2.62 -1.91
N PHE A 50 -2.26 -3.58 -2.02
CA PHE A 50 -3.12 -4.02 -0.93
C PHE A 50 -2.45 -5.20 -0.22
N LEU A 51 -2.29 -5.10 1.09
CA LEU A 51 -1.72 -6.14 1.95
C LEU A 51 -2.77 -6.50 3.00
N ASN A 52 -3.49 -7.60 2.77
CA ASN A 52 -4.55 -8.07 3.66
C ASN A 52 -3.92 -8.64 4.95
N LEU A 53 -4.18 -7.98 6.07
CA LEU A 53 -3.63 -8.23 7.40
C LEU A 53 -4.37 -9.34 8.16
N GLY A 54 -5.56 -9.75 7.70
CA GLY A 54 -6.35 -10.84 8.24
C GLY A 54 -7.29 -10.47 9.40
N ASP A 55 -6.90 -9.50 10.24
CA ASP A 55 -7.74 -9.00 11.34
C ASP A 55 -7.76 -7.46 11.38
N ASP A 56 -8.89 -6.90 11.79
CA ASP A 56 -9.02 -5.47 12.12
C ASP A 56 -8.16 -5.10 13.32
N GLY A 57 -7.79 -3.82 13.42
CA GLY A 57 -7.15 -3.28 14.60
C GLY A 57 -5.93 -2.41 14.31
N ALA A 58 -5.11 -2.26 15.34
CA ALA A 58 -3.95 -1.38 15.33
C ALA A 58 -2.68 -2.12 14.89
N TYR A 59 -1.97 -1.55 13.93
CA TYR A 59 -0.72 -2.07 13.40
C TYR A 59 0.39 -1.02 13.42
N LYS A 60 1.63 -1.49 13.48
CA LYS A 60 2.84 -0.67 13.31
C LYS A 60 3.55 -1.07 12.03
N VAL A 61 3.67 -0.12 11.10
CA VAL A 61 4.37 -0.30 9.83
C VAL A 61 5.81 0.21 9.98
N HIS A 62 6.77 -0.72 10.04
CA HIS A 62 8.20 -0.47 10.13
C HIS A 62 8.80 -0.37 8.74
N ILE A 63 9.10 0.86 8.31
CA ILE A 63 9.85 1.10 7.09
C ILE A 63 11.34 0.93 7.39
N LYS A 64 11.96 -0.06 6.77
CA LYS A 64 13.38 -0.39 6.95
C LYS A 64 14.19 -0.08 5.70
N ASN A 65 15.52 -0.16 5.82
CA ASN A 65 16.40 -0.08 4.66
C ASN A 65 16.31 -1.36 3.81
N ASP A 66 16.12 -2.51 4.46
CA ASP A 66 15.84 -3.80 3.83
C ASP A 66 15.04 -4.68 4.81
N VAL A 67 14.36 -5.68 4.27
CA VAL A 67 13.70 -6.77 5.00
C VAL A 67 14.32 -8.07 4.51
N ASP A 68 15.12 -8.73 5.34
CA ASP A 68 15.90 -9.92 4.94
C ASP A 68 15.00 -11.16 4.74
N GLU A 69 14.26 -11.56 5.77
CA GLU A 69 13.35 -12.71 5.73
C GLU A 69 11.91 -12.29 5.38
N TYR A 70 11.72 -11.72 4.20
CA TYR A 70 10.42 -11.22 3.74
C TYR A 70 9.45 -12.35 3.33
N THR A 71 8.15 -12.10 3.45
CA THR A 71 7.08 -13.01 3.01
C THR A 71 6.93 -12.96 1.49
N GLY A 72 6.93 -11.74 0.94
CA GLY A 72 6.83 -11.51 -0.50
C GLY A 72 7.39 -10.15 -0.89
N SER A 73 7.44 -9.90 -2.20
CA SER A 73 7.87 -8.63 -2.74
C SER A 73 7.07 -8.27 -3.99
N LEU A 74 6.65 -7.01 -4.11
CA LEU A 74 5.83 -6.52 -5.21
C LEU A 74 6.42 -5.26 -5.81
N PHE A 75 6.27 -5.12 -7.12
CA PHE A 75 6.51 -3.89 -7.86
C PHE A 75 5.48 -2.81 -7.48
N LEU A 76 5.97 -1.60 -7.26
CA LEU A 76 5.18 -0.37 -7.09
C LEU A 76 5.78 0.75 -7.95
N ASN A 77 4.93 1.39 -8.74
CA ASN A 77 5.26 2.59 -9.49
C ASN A 77 5.01 3.85 -8.65
N VAL A 78 6.01 4.72 -8.56
CA VAL A 78 5.93 5.96 -7.76
C VAL A 78 6.19 7.15 -8.69
N PRO A 79 5.17 7.66 -9.40
CA PRO A 79 5.33 8.73 -10.38
C PRO A 79 5.55 10.13 -9.79
N SER A 80 5.03 10.45 -8.60
CA SER A 80 5.14 11.79 -7.99
C SER A 80 6.15 11.84 -6.84
N GLY A 81 6.37 10.70 -6.17
CA GLY A 81 7.18 10.60 -4.97
C GLY A 81 6.41 10.81 -3.66
N LYS A 82 5.12 11.19 -3.72
CA LYS A 82 4.24 11.30 -2.54
C LYS A 82 3.49 9.99 -2.34
N VAL A 83 4.04 9.12 -1.48
CA VAL A 83 3.51 7.78 -1.22
C VAL A 83 2.72 7.77 0.08
N PHE A 84 1.46 7.38 0.02
CA PHE A 84 0.61 7.09 1.16
C PHE A 84 0.86 5.67 1.67
N ILE A 85 0.86 5.52 3.00
CA ILE A 85 0.92 4.24 3.69
C ILE A 85 -0.11 4.30 4.81
N GLY A 86 -1.19 3.50 4.70
CA GLY A 86 -2.33 3.63 5.60
C GLY A 86 -3.33 2.48 5.52
N ALA A 87 -4.50 2.69 6.10
CA ALA A 87 -5.61 1.74 6.09
C ALA A 87 -6.30 1.66 4.72
N GLY A 88 -6.85 0.49 4.39
CA GLY A 88 -7.51 0.24 3.10
C GLY A 88 -8.71 1.14 2.85
N GLU A 89 -9.49 1.43 3.89
CA GLU A 89 -10.66 2.32 3.82
C GLU A 89 -10.35 3.77 3.44
N ASP A 90 -9.08 4.20 3.53
CA ASP A 90 -8.64 5.54 3.15
C ASP A 90 -8.15 5.63 1.70
N VAL A 91 -8.19 4.53 0.94
CA VAL A 91 -7.72 4.51 -0.46
C VAL A 91 -8.57 5.41 -1.36
N THR A 92 -7.96 5.96 -2.41
CA THR A 92 -8.64 6.82 -3.38
C THR A 92 -9.86 6.12 -4.01
N GLY A 93 -11.02 6.78 -3.93
CA GLY A 93 -12.32 6.32 -4.43
C GLY A 93 -13.46 7.12 -3.79
N GLY A 94 -14.66 7.07 -4.35
CA GLY A 94 -15.84 7.74 -3.81
C GLY A 94 -15.70 9.26 -3.69
N ASP A 95 -15.01 9.90 -4.64
CA ASP A 95 -14.61 11.31 -4.64
C ASP A 95 -13.66 11.71 -3.50
N LEU A 96 -13.07 10.74 -2.80
CA LEU A 96 -12.16 10.93 -1.67
C LEU A 96 -10.74 10.45 -2.00
N GLU A 97 -9.77 11.04 -1.32
CA GLU A 97 -8.37 10.60 -1.32
C GLU A 97 -7.76 10.83 0.06
N PRO A 98 -6.71 10.07 0.44
CA PRO A 98 -6.00 10.34 1.67
C PRO A 98 -5.44 11.75 1.65
N ASP A 99 -5.65 12.47 2.75
CA ASP A 99 -5.15 13.81 2.97
C ASP A 99 -4.38 13.89 4.30
N ASP A 100 -4.04 15.11 4.74
CA ASP A 100 -3.30 15.33 5.99
C ASP A 100 -4.25 15.57 7.20
N SER A 101 -5.51 15.14 7.13
CA SER A 101 -6.48 15.29 8.22
C SER A 101 -6.37 14.19 9.28
N ASP A 102 -6.82 14.47 10.50
CA ASP A 102 -6.74 13.54 11.64
C ASP A 102 -7.72 12.35 11.53
N VAL A 103 -8.58 12.30 10.50
CA VAL A 103 -9.49 11.17 10.27
C VAL A 103 -8.86 10.05 9.45
N ILE A 104 -7.77 10.36 8.72
CA ILE A 104 -7.05 9.40 7.89
C ILE A 104 -6.12 8.56 8.77
N SER A 105 -6.16 7.26 8.58
CA SER A 105 -5.35 6.29 9.29
C SER A 105 -4.12 5.92 8.48
N GLY A 106 -3.12 6.80 8.48
CA GLY A 106 -1.90 6.58 7.72
C GLY A 106 -1.01 7.81 7.69
N GLU A 107 0.08 7.71 6.94
CA GLU A 107 0.97 8.84 6.72
C GLU A 107 1.55 8.85 5.31
N PHE A 108 1.87 10.05 4.84
CA PHE A 108 2.69 10.22 3.65
C PHE A 108 4.19 10.06 3.95
N ILE A 109 4.89 9.46 3.00
CA ILE A 109 6.35 9.49 2.90
C ILE A 109 6.77 10.08 1.56
N THR A 110 8.00 10.58 1.52
CA THR A 110 8.61 11.06 0.28
C THR A 110 9.65 10.06 -0.22
N LEU A 111 9.43 9.56 -1.43
CA LEU A 111 10.40 8.79 -2.20
C LEU A 111 10.80 9.60 -3.45
N LYS A 112 11.92 9.22 -4.09
CA LYS A 112 12.22 9.76 -5.41
C LYS A 112 11.25 9.13 -6.42
N PRO A 113 10.71 9.87 -7.39
CA PRO A 113 9.93 9.26 -8.46
C PRO A 113 10.72 8.16 -9.17
N ASP A 114 10.23 6.92 -9.13
CA ASP A 114 10.88 5.74 -9.70
C ASP A 114 10.01 4.48 -9.56
N SER A 115 10.53 3.37 -10.09
CA SER A 115 10.04 2.01 -9.87
C SER A 115 10.68 1.39 -8.62
N TYR A 116 9.87 0.81 -7.74
CA TYR A 116 10.33 0.17 -6.51
C TYR A 116 9.87 -1.29 -6.42
N ASN A 117 10.76 -2.16 -5.94
CA ASN A 117 10.39 -3.44 -5.37
C ASN A 117 10.17 -3.24 -3.86
N VAL A 118 8.97 -3.54 -3.40
CA VAL A 118 8.54 -3.41 -2.01
C VAL A 118 8.50 -4.79 -1.40
N LYS A 119 9.47 -5.08 -0.53
CA LYS A 119 9.46 -6.31 0.29
C LYS A 119 8.58 -6.09 1.51
N TYR A 120 7.83 -7.10 1.92
CA TYR A 120 6.98 -7.03 3.10
C TYR A 120 7.04 -8.30 3.96
N LYS A 121 6.76 -8.15 5.26
CA LYS A 121 6.59 -9.25 6.23
C LYS A 121 5.65 -8.79 7.34
N LYS A 122 4.76 -9.65 7.80
CA LYS A 122 3.97 -9.43 9.02
C LYS A 122 4.45 -10.33 10.16
N HIS A 123 4.44 -9.79 11.38
CA HIS A 123 4.71 -10.52 12.62
C HIS A 123 3.79 -9.99 13.73
N GLY A 124 2.65 -10.66 13.94
CA GLY A 124 1.60 -10.13 14.82
C GLY A 124 1.10 -8.78 14.30
N SER A 125 1.08 -7.76 15.16
CA SER A 125 0.66 -6.39 14.80
C SER A 125 1.77 -5.53 14.19
N ASP A 126 2.97 -6.08 13.95
CA ASP A 126 4.05 -5.39 13.28
C ASP A 126 4.14 -5.81 11.81
N VAL A 127 4.10 -4.84 10.89
CA VAL A 127 4.33 -5.03 9.47
C VAL A 127 5.66 -4.37 9.11
N LEU A 128 6.55 -5.11 8.45
CA LEU A 128 7.87 -4.63 8.04
C LEU A 128 7.85 -4.44 6.53
N ILE A 129 8.29 -3.29 6.05
CA ILE A 129 8.42 -3.00 4.62
C ILE A 129 9.75 -2.37 4.28
N SER A 130 10.22 -2.54 3.04
CA SER A 130 11.37 -1.83 2.51
C SER A 130 11.22 -1.55 1.02
N PHE A 131 11.75 -0.41 0.58
CA PHE A 131 11.73 0.03 -0.81
C PHE A 131 13.14 -0.07 -1.40
N ALA A 132 13.29 -0.88 -2.45
CA ALA A 132 14.50 -0.94 -3.26
C ALA A 132 14.17 -0.58 -4.70
N LYS A 133 15.01 0.23 -5.37
CA LYS A 133 14.79 0.52 -6.80
C LYS A 133 14.80 -0.76 -7.62
N THR A 134 13.96 -0.81 -8.65
CA THR A 134 13.86 -1.96 -9.55
C THR A 134 13.68 -1.54 -11.00
N THR A 135 13.92 -2.47 -11.91
CA THR A 135 13.57 -2.34 -13.34
C THR A 135 12.32 -3.12 -13.71
N CYS A 136 11.71 -3.84 -12.74
CA CYS A 136 10.38 -4.44 -12.92
C CYS A 136 9.35 -3.35 -13.19
N THR A 137 8.32 -3.69 -13.96
CA THR A 137 7.26 -2.76 -14.39
C THR A 137 5.86 -3.29 -14.17
N GLU A 138 5.71 -4.50 -13.66
CA GLU A 138 4.42 -5.14 -13.36
C GLU A 138 4.60 -6.25 -12.30
N ASN A 139 3.48 -6.64 -11.68
CA ASN A 139 3.36 -7.90 -10.95
C ASN A 139 2.58 -8.93 -11.78
N SER A 140 2.54 -10.17 -11.32
CA SER A 140 1.81 -11.27 -11.98
C SER A 140 1.08 -12.12 -10.95
N LEU A 141 0.24 -11.48 -10.15
CA LEU A 141 -0.62 -12.12 -9.17
C LEU A 141 -1.89 -12.65 -9.82
N GLU A 142 -2.35 -13.82 -9.35
CA GLU A 142 -3.64 -14.41 -9.70
C GLU A 142 -4.70 -14.17 -8.61
N GLU A 143 -4.27 -13.84 -7.40
CA GLU A 143 -5.10 -13.61 -6.21
C GLU A 143 -4.53 -12.46 -5.36
N GLY A 144 -5.34 -11.94 -4.43
CA GLY A 144 -4.94 -10.90 -3.48
C GLY A 144 -3.81 -11.34 -2.55
N VAL A 145 -3.20 -10.38 -1.85
CA VAL A 145 -2.02 -10.62 -1.01
C VAL A 145 -2.43 -10.70 0.45
N TYR A 146 -2.20 -11.84 1.10
CA TYR A 146 -2.61 -12.11 2.50
C TYR A 146 -1.39 -12.38 3.39
N LEU A 147 -1.34 -11.77 4.59
CA LEU A 147 -0.19 -11.71 5.50
C LEU A 147 -0.36 -12.42 6.85
#